data_AF-V8CWK9-F1
#
_entry.id   AF-V8CWK9-F1
#
_cell.length_a   1.000
_cell.length_b   1.000
_cell.length_c   1.000
_cell.angle_alpha   90.00
_cell.angle_beta   90.00
_cell.angle_gamma   90.00
#
_symmetry.space_group_name_H-M   'P 1'
#
loop_
_entity.id
_entity.type
_entity.pdbx_description
1 polymer ?
#
loop_
_entity_poly.entity_id
_entity_poly.type
_entity_poly.pdbx_seq_one_letter_code
_entity_poly.pdbx_strand_id
1 'polypeptide(L)'
;MRGEDGTYSINGDELATLITGGEVWWLLPDGSTITTVERTPPEPNALYLMSRSQPWIDQWGGDWQRACDEQLNPALRANAHVLPSEES
;
A
#
# COMPACT_ATOMS: atom_id res chain seq x y z
N MET A 1 2.88 -4.29 -6.20
CA MET A 1 2.98 -5.59 -6.93
C MET A 1 2.53 -6.79 -6.09
N ARG A 2 1.80 -7.74 -6.69
CA ARG A 2 1.47 -9.05 -6.09
C ARG A 2 2.55 -10.08 -6.44
N GLY A 3 3.16 -10.70 -5.44
CA GLY A 3 4.12 -11.80 -5.58
C GLY A 3 3.46 -13.11 -6.01
N GLU A 4 4.25 -14.05 -6.52
CA GLU A 4 3.78 -15.39 -6.93
C GLU A 4 3.12 -16.17 -5.78
N ASP A 5 3.47 -15.86 -4.54
CA ASP A 5 2.86 -16.44 -3.33
C ASP A 5 1.54 -15.76 -2.94
N GLY A 6 1.06 -14.81 -3.75
CA GLY A 6 -0.16 -14.05 -3.49
C GLY A 6 0.02 -12.88 -2.52
N THR A 7 1.23 -12.67 -1.99
CA THR A 7 1.54 -11.56 -1.09
C THR A 7 1.63 -10.24 -1.83
N TYR A 8 1.04 -9.19 -1.28
CA TYR A 8 1.21 -7.84 -1.78
C TYR A 8 2.46 -7.17 -1.21
N SER A 9 3.18 -6.46 -2.06
CA SER A 9 4.32 -5.62 -1.69
C SER A 9 4.34 -4.33 -2.50
N ILE A 10 4.87 -3.28 -1.91
CA ILE A 10 5.15 -1.98 -2.53
C ILE A 10 6.66 -1.70 -2.41
N ASN A 11 7.27 -1.12 -3.44
CA ASN A 11 8.68 -0.71 -3.42
C ASN A 11 8.85 0.80 -3.19
N GLY A 12 10.11 1.25 -3.04
CA GLY A 12 10.41 2.66 -2.78
C GLY A 12 9.98 3.63 -3.89
N ASP A 13 10.08 3.25 -5.16
CA ASP A 13 9.69 4.10 -6.30
C ASP A 13 8.15 4.26 -6.40
N GLU A 14 7.41 3.17 -6.16
CA GLU A 14 5.95 3.19 -6.07
C GLU A 14 5.51 4.11 -4.91
N LEU A 15 6.11 3.94 -3.73
CA LEU A 15 5.81 4.80 -2.58
C LEU A 15 6.16 6.27 -2.85
N ALA A 16 7.30 6.55 -3.51
CA ALA A 16 7.67 7.89 -3.91
C ALA A 16 6.59 8.53 -4.80
N THR A 17 6.01 7.75 -5.72
CA THR A 17 4.91 8.19 -6.59
C THR A 17 3.65 8.49 -5.77
N LEU A 18 3.27 7.61 -4.83
CA LEU A 18 2.09 7.80 -3.97
C LEU A 18 2.19 9.06 -3.11
N ILE A 19 3.37 9.38 -2.59
CA ILE A 19 3.60 10.57 -1.77
C ILE A 19 3.31 11.86 -2.53
N THR A 20 3.53 11.87 -3.85
CA THR A 20 3.22 13.03 -4.71
C THR A 20 1.75 13.12 -5.12
N GLY A 21 0.98 12.06 -4.90
CA GLY A 21 -0.42 11.95 -5.28
C GLY A 21 -1.40 12.48 -4.22
N GLY A 22 -2.57 11.86 -4.21
CA GLY A 22 -3.68 12.17 -3.31
C GLY A 22 -3.43 11.82 -1.84
N GLU A 23 -4.44 12.12 -1.02
CA GLU A 23 -4.36 12.01 0.44
C GLU A 23 -4.54 10.57 0.93
N VAL A 24 -5.26 9.71 0.20
CA VAL A 24 -5.54 8.34 0.63
C VAL A 24 -4.93 7.36 -0.35
N TRP A 25 -4.18 6.38 0.14
CA TRP A 25 -3.46 5.43 -0.68
C TRP A 25 -4.13 4.06 -0.61
N TRP A 26 -4.29 3.45 -1.79
CA TRP A 26 -4.96 2.18 -1.98
C TRP A 26 -4.07 1.23 -2.75
N LEU A 27 -4.18 -0.04 -2.42
CA LEU A 27 -3.64 -1.15 -3.18
C LEU A 27 -4.80 -1.91 -3.82
N LEU A 28 -4.72 -2.08 -5.12
CA LEU A 28 -5.74 -2.68 -5.94
C LEU A 28 -5.58 -4.21 -5.99
N PRO A 29 -6.64 -4.98 -6.34
CA PRO A 29 -6.59 -6.44 -6.39
C PRO A 29 -5.60 -7.00 -7.41
N ASP A 30 -5.29 -6.23 -8.47
CA ASP A 30 -4.26 -6.54 -9.47
C ASP A 30 -2.83 -6.32 -8.94
N GLY A 31 -2.69 -5.74 -7.75
CA GLY A 31 -1.42 -5.41 -7.10
C GLY A 31 -0.87 -4.02 -7.45
N SER A 32 -1.60 -3.23 -8.25
CA SER A 32 -1.30 -1.83 -8.55
C SER A 32 -1.66 -0.92 -7.37
N THR A 33 -1.08 0.29 -7.31
CA THR A 33 -1.42 1.27 -6.26
C THR A 33 -2.01 2.55 -6.85
N ILE A 34 -2.99 3.14 -6.17
CA ILE A 34 -3.63 4.39 -6.57
C ILE A 34 -3.83 5.31 -5.37
N THR A 35 -3.88 6.62 -5.62
CA THR A 35 -4.22 7.63 -4.62
C THR A 35 -5.57 8.29 -4.90
N THR A 36 -6.37 8.52 -3.87
CA THR A 36 -7.63 9.28 -3.93
C THR A 36 -7.60 10.44 -2.93
N VAL A 37 -8.59 11.34 -3.03
CA VAL A 37 -8.81 12.40 -2.03
C VAL A 37 -9.82 11.97 -0.96
N GLU A 38 -10.72 11.05 -1.28
CA GLU A 38 -11.73 10.52 -0.36
C GLU A 38 -11.33 9.15 0.18
N ARG A 39 -11.84 8.82 1.38
CA ARG A 39 -11.62 7.53 2.03
C ARG A 39 -12.58 6.43 1.54
N THR A 40 -13.14 6.61 0.36
CA THR A 40 -13.97 5.63 -0.34
C THR A 40 -13.07 4.76 -1.21
N PRO A 41 -13.17 3.42 -1.13
CA PRO A 41 -12.40 2.54 -2.00
C PRO A 41 -12.68 2.83 -3.49
N PRO A 42 -11.65 2.95 -4.34
CA PRO A 42 -11.83 3.24 -5.76
C PRO A 42 -12.44 2.06 -6.53
N GLU A 43 -12.31 0.84 -6.02
CA GLU A 43 -12.91 -0.37 -6.58
C GLU A 43 -13.17 -1.43 -5.49
N PRO A 44 -13.97 -2.47 -5.79
CA PRO A 44 -14.17 -3.60 -4.87
C PRO A 44 -12.85 -4.29 -4.52
N ASN A 45 -12.70 -4.71 -3.26
CA ASN A 45 -11.51 -5.39 -2.74
C ASN A 45 -10.21 -4.56 -2.76
N ALA A 46 -10.27 -3.25 -3.07
CA ALA A 46 -9.14 -2.37 -2.84
C ALA A 46 -8.80 -2.30 -1.35
N LEU A 47 -7.52 -2.51 -1.03
CA LEU A 47 -6.99 -2.46 0.33
C LEU A 47 -6.53 -1.06 0.66
N TYR A 48 -7.01 -0.52 1.78
CA TYR A 48 -6.50 0.72 2.32
C TYR A 48 -5.08 0.51 2.83
N LEU A 49 -4.12 1.28 2.30
CA LEU A 49 -2.74 1.28 2.76
C LEU A 49 -2.60 2.22 3.96
N MET A 50 -2.71 3.51 3.68
CA MET A 50 -2.66 4.58 4.67
C MET A 50 -3.11 5.90 4.04
N SER A 51 -3.27 6.93 4.88
CA SER A 51 -3.41 8.30 4.44
C SER A 51 -2.06 9.00 4.52
N ARG A 52 -1.81 9.90 3.56
CA ARG A 52 -0.67 10.79 3.53
C ARG A 52 -0.58 11.54 4.86
N SER A 53 0.56 11.40 5.52
CA SER A 53 0.84 12.03 6.80
C SER A 53 2.21 12.67 6.73
N GLN A 54 2.27 14.01 6.82
CA GLN A 54 3.55 14.72 6.77
C GLN A 54 4.52 14.26 7.87
N PRO A 55 4.10 14.07 9.14
CA PRO A 55 4.97 13.49 10.17
C PRO A 55 5.51 12.11 9.81
N TRP A 56 4.70 11.28 9.15
CA TRP A 56 5.12 9.95 8.71
C TRP A 56 6.11 10.03 7.54
N ILE A 57 5.94 10.98 6.63
CA ILE A 57 6.86 11.21 5.51
C ILE A 57 8.21 11.71 6.04
N ASP A 58 8.17 12.67 6.97
CA ASP A 58 9.37 13.33 7.49
C ASP A 58 10.28 12.37 8.27
N GLN A 59 9.74 11.38 8.98
CA GLN A 59 10.56 10.40 9.72
C GLN A 59 11.45 9.52 8.82
N TRP A 60 11.06 9.31 7.56
CA TRP A 60 11.83 8.47 6.63
C TRP A 60 12.85 9.27 5.83
N GLY A 61 12.73 10.61 5.79
CA GLY A 61 13.73 11.49 5.18
C GLY A 61 14.03 11.21 3.70
N GLY A 62 13.08 10.64 2.95
CA GLY A 62 13.29 10.23 1.55
C GLY A 62 13.67 8.76 1.35
N ASP A 63 13.92 8.00 2.42
CA ASP A 63 14.24 6.58 2.35
C ASP A 63 12.96 5.73 2.25
N TRP A 64 12.33 5.79 1.09
CA TRP A 64 11.05 5.13 0.83
C TRP A 64 11.18 3.61 0.77
N GLN A 65 12.32 3.09 0.31
CA GLN A 65 12.55 1.66 0.31
C GLN A 65 12.54 1.12 1.74
N ARG A 66 13.22 1.79 2.67
CA ARG A 66 13.20 1.42 4.08
C ARG A 66 11.81 1.55 4.71
N ALA A 67 11.06 2.59 4.38
CA ALA A 67 9.66 2.74 4.83
C ALA A 67 8.78 1.57 4.38
N CYS A 68 8.97 1.12 3.13
CA CYS A 68 8.27 -0.04 2.59
C CYS A 68 8.67 -1.32 3.34
N ASP A 69 9.95 -1.56 3.54
CA ASP A 69 10.46 -2.79 4.12
C ASP A 69 10.17 -2.92 5.63
N GLU A 70 10.26 -1.81 6.37
CA GLU A 70 10.07 -1.81 7.83
C GLU A 70 8.61 -1.67 8.26
N GLN A 71 7.74 -1.06 7.44
CA GLN A 71 6.37 -0.75 7.87
C GLN A 71 5.28 -1.22 6.89
N LEU A 72 5.31 -0.81 5.62
CA LEU A 72 4.19 -1.10 4.70
C LEU A 72 4.11 -2.57 4.31
N ASN A 73 5.20 -3.17 3.86
CA ASN A 73 5.23 -4.57 3.41
C ASN A 73 4.95 -5.57 4.55
N PRO A 74 5.45 -5.38 5.78
CA PRO A 74 5.03 -6.19 6.92
C PRO A 74 3.52 -6.09 7.21
N ALA A 75 2.95 -4.88 7.16
CA ALA A 75 1.52 -4.68 7.37
C ALA A 75 0.67 -5.31 6.25
N LEU A 76 1.13 -5.23 5.00
CA LEU A 76 0.48 -5.86 3.85
C LEU A 76 0.46 -7.38 3.97
N ARG A 77 1.59 -7.99 4.35
CA ARG A 77 1.69 -9.43 4.61
C ARG A 77 0.75 -9.89 5.72
N ALA A 78 0.68 -9.13 6.83
CA ALA A 78 -0.21 -9.45 7.93
C ALA A 78 -1.69 -9.38 7.53
N ASN A 79 -2.08 -8.43 6.68
CA ASN A 79 -3.46 -8.29 6.21
C ASN A 79 -3.81 -9.28 5.06
N ALA A 80 -2.83 -9.67 4.23
CA ALA A 80 -3.04 -10.66 3.17
C ALA A 80 -3.49 -12.02 3.71
N HIS A 81 -3.10 -12.36 4.96
CA HIS A 81 -3.53 -13.59 5.62
C HIS A 81 -4.98 -13.55 6.15
N VAL A 82 -5.62 -12.37 6.16
CA VAL A 82 -6.98 -12.15 6.68
C VAL A 82 -8.02 -12.12 5.55
N LEU A 83 -7.60 -11.91 4.30
CA LEU A 83 -8.49 -12.08 3.17
C LEU A 83 -8.78 -13.59 3.01
N PRO A 84 -10.06 -14.01 3.01
CA PRO A 84 -10.37 -15.40 2.69
C PRO A 84 -9.75 -15.68 1.32
N SER A 85 -8.80 -16.59 1.30
CA SER A 85 -8.45 -17.27 0.05
C SER A 85 -9.78 -17.80 -0.45
N GLU A 86 -10.24 -17.41 -1.63
CA GLU A 86 -11.38 -18.07 -2.25
C GLU A 86 -10.97 -19.53 -2.48
N GLU A 87 -11.19 -20.37 -1.46
CA GLU A 87 -11.21 -21.82 -1.58
C GLU A 87 -12.40 -22.12 -2.50
N SER A 88 -12.07 -22.48 -3.74
CA SER A 88 -12.99 -23.02 -4.75
C SER A 88 -13.60 -24.35 -4.32
#